data_AF-A0A847WEI8-F1
#
_entry.id   AF-A0A847WEI8-F1
#
_cell.length_a   1.000
_cell.length_b   1.000
_cell.length_c   1.000
_cell.angle_alpha   90.00
_cell.angle_beta   90.00
_cell.angle_gamma   90.00
#
_symmetry.space_group_name_H-M   'P 1'
#
loop_
_entity.id
_entity.type
_entity.pdbx_description
1 polymer ?
#
loop_
_entity_poly.entity_id
_entity_poly.type
_entity_poly.pdbx_seq_one_letter_code
_entity_poly.pdbx_strand_id
1 'polypeptide(L)' 'EHHQSMEFRLALSSNPEFTSSVLVAYARAAYALGKEGQVGARTIFDIAPGYLSWKSKEDLQRELL' A
#
# COMPACT_ATOMS: atom_id res chain seq x y z
N GLU A 1 -28.14 8.57 20.61
CA GLU A 1 -27.20 7.45 20.40
C GLU A 1 -26.28 7.78 19.24
N HIS A 2 -24.98 7.50 19.35
CA HIS A 2 -24.03 7.76 18.26
C HIS A 2 -23.75 6.45 17.53
N HIS A 3 -24.19 6.36 16.29
CA HIS A 3 -23.90 5.25 15.39
C HIS A 3 -22.72 5.65 14.50
N GLN A 4 -21.56 5.05 14.72
CA GLN A 4 -20.35 5.28 13.91
C GLN A 4 -20.10 4.03 13.07
N SER A 5 -19.91 4.20 11.76
CA SER A 5 -19.69 3.10 10.81
C SER A 5 -18.61 3.46 9.80
N MET A 6 -17.85 2.46 9.35
CA MET A 6 -16.84 2.60 8.30
C MET A 6 -17.03 1.49 7.26
N GLU A 7 -17.14 1.88 5.98
CA GLU A 7 -17.31 0.94 4.86
C GLU A 7 -16.17 1.14 3.85
N PHE A 8 -15.64 0.01 3.37
CA PHE A 8 -14.74 -0.04 2.22
C PHE A 8 -15.31 -0.99 1.19
N ARG A 9 -15.40 -0.55 -0.06
CA ARG A 9 -15.96 -1.33 -1.16
C ARG A 9 -15.00 -1.37 -2.35
N LEU A 10 -14.86 -2.55 -2.93
CA LEU A 10 -14.23 -2.75 -4.23
C LEU A 10 -15.31 -3.09 -5.26
N ALA A 11 -15.43 -2.27 -6.29
CA ALA A 11 -16.28 -2.53 -7.46
C ALA A 11 -15.36 -2.71 -8.66
N LEU A 12 -15.04 -3.98 -8.98
CA LEU A 12 -14.00 -4.33 -9.95
C LEU A 12 -14.61 -4.84 -11.25
N SER A 13 -14.11 -4.36 -12.39
CA SER A 13 -14.38 -4.97 -13.70
C SER A 13 -13.57 -6.25 -13.90
N SER A 14 -12.35 -6.31 -13.35
CA SER A 14 -11.43 -7.45 -13.43
C SER A 14 -10.72 -7.67 -12.09
N ASN A 15 -11.05 -8.75 -11.41
CA ASN A 15 -10.42 -9.12 -10.13
C ASN A 15 -8.92 -9.50 -10.28
N PRO A 16 -8.51 -10.26 -11.33
CA PRO A 16 -7.09 -10.59 -11.53
C PRO A 16 -6.22 -9.35 -11.80
N GLU A 17 -6.71 -8.39 -12.56
CA GLU A 17 -5.95 -7.15 -12.86
C GLU A 17 -5.81 -6.27 -11.63
N PHE A 18 -6.88 -6.12 -10.85
CA PHE A 18 -6.81 -5.38 -9.59
C PHE A 18 -5.81 -6.04 -8.63
N THR A 19 -5.90 -7.35 -8.47
CA THR A 19 -4.96 -8.13 -7.63
C THR A 19 -3.52 -7.94 -8.11
N SER A 20 -3.27 -8.03 -9.43
CA SER A 20 -1.94 -7.82 -10.00
C SER A 20 -1.41 -6.41 -9.76
N SER A 21 -2.29 -5.40 -9.83
CA SER A 21 -1.93 -4.01 -9.54
C SER A 21 -1.50 -3.82 -8.09
N VAL A 22 -2.20 -4.46 -7.16
CA VAL A 22 -1.81 -4.51 -5.74
C VAL A 22 -0.46 -5.20 -5.58
N LEU A 23 -0.24 -6.36 -6.21
CA LEU A 23 1.05 -7.07 -6.15
C LEU A 23 2.22 -6.21 -6.63
N VAL A 24 2.06 -5.45 -7.72
CA VAL A 24 3.11 -4.55 -8.24
C VAL A 24 3.42 -3.42 -7.24
N ALA A 25 2.41 -2.86 -6.57
CA ALA A 25 2.64 -1.87 -5.53
C ALA A 25 3.40 -2.44 -4.32
N TYR A 26 3.10 -3.67 -3.91
CA TYR A 26 3.82 -4.33 -2.81
C TYR A 26 5.21 -4.82 -3.22
N ALA A 27 5.45 -5.16 -4.48
CA ALA A 27 6.79 -5.47 -4.98
C ALA A 27 7.74 -4.27 -4.82
N ARG A 28 7.25 -3.04 -5.03
CA ARG A 28 8.01 -1.80 -4.76
C ARG A 28 8.39 -1.68 -3.29
N ALA A 29 7.44 -1.95 -2.39
CA ALA A 29 7.70 -1.95 -0.95
C ALA A 29 8.77 -2.98 -0.58
N ALA A 30 8.64 -4.22 -1.07
CA ALA A 30 9.62 -5.28 -0.82
C ALA A 30 11.03 -4.90 -1.31
N TYR A 31 11.13 -4.26 -2.48
CA TYR A 31 12.40 -3.76 -3.00
C TYR A 31 13.02 -2.68 -2.10
N ALA A 32 12.25 -1.68 -1.69
CA ALA A 32 12.72 -0.61 -0.81
C ALA A 32 13.19 -1.15 0.55
N LEU A 33 12.40 -2.03 1.18
CA LEU A 33 12.77 -2.69 2.43
C LEU A 33 14.04 -3.53 2.30
N GLY A 34 14.21 -4.23 1.17
CA GLY A 34 15.44 -4.95 0.86
C GLY A 34 16.66 -4.03 0.72
N LYS A 35 16.48 -2.81 0.18
CA LYS A 35 17.54 -1.78 0.14
C LYS A 35 17.90 -1.24 1.51
N GLU A 36 16.95 -1.24 2.45
CA GLU A 36 17.17 -0.91 3.86
C GLU A 36 17.77 -2.07 4.67
N GLY A 37 18.01 -3.23 4.05
CA GLY A 37 18.59 -4.41 4.69
C GLY A 37 17.58 -5.26 5.47
N GLN A 38 16.28 -5.01 5.33
CA GLN A 38 15.25 -5.82 5.98
C GLN A 38 15.06 -7.15 5.24
N VAL A 39 14.91 -8.23 6.01
CA VAL A 39 14.72 -9.60 5.50
C VAL A 39 13.62 -10.34 6.27
N GLY A 40 13.11 -11.43 5.70
CA GLY A 40 12.06 -12.26 6.29
C GLY A 40 10.67 -12.01 5.68
N ALA A 41 9.71 -12.84 6.08
CA ALA A 41 8.33 -12.74 5.61
C ALA A 41 7.61 -11.53 6.25
N ARG A 42 6.78 -10.85 5.46
CA ARG A 42 5.96 -9.71 5.88
C ARG A 42 4.56 -9.84 5.31
N THR A 43 3.60 -9.27 6.03
CA THR A 43 2.21 -9.13 5.62
C THR A 43 1.88 -7.66 5.36
N ILE A 44 0.68 -7.37 4.84
CA ILE A 44 0.22 -6.00 4.60
C ILE A 44 0.19 -5.13 5.87
N PHE A 45 0.09 -5.74 7.06
CA PHE A 45 0.08 -5.02 8.33
C PHE A 45 1.45 -4.50 8.73
N ASP A 46 2.53 -4.99 8.11
CA ASP A 46 3.90 -4.61 8.40
C ASP A 46 4.44 -3.50 7.48
N ILE A 47 3.66 -3.12 6.45
CA ILE A 47 4.08 -2.22 5.37
C ILE A 47 3.35 -0.90 5.48
N ALA A 48 4.06 0.17 5.85
CA ALA A 48 3.47 1.50 5.86
C ALA A 48 3.07 1.94 4.43
N PRO A 49 1.92 2.63 4.23
CA PRO A 49 1.44 3.03 2.90
C PRO A 49 2.44 3.83 2.05
N GLY A 50 3.36 4.56 2.69
CA GLY A 50 4.41 5.30 1.99
C GLY A 50 5.31 4.43 1.11
N TYR A 51 5.59 3.18 1.53
CA TYR A 51 6.39 2.22 0.74
C TYR A 51 5.68 1.77 -0.55
N LEU A 52 4.36 1.94 -0.64
CA LEU A 52 3.60 1.59 -1.83
C LEU A 52 3.71 2.66 -2.92
N SER A 53 4.19 3.86 -2.60
CA SER A 53 4.38 4.93 -3.58
C SER A 53 5.80 4.95 -4.15
N TRP A 54 5.93 5.47 -5.36
CA TRP A 54 7.22 5.78 -5.97
C TRP A 54 7.69 7.21 -5.66
N LYS A 55 6.80 8.04 -5.09
CA LYS A 55 7.10 9.44 -4.73
C LYS A 55 7.93 9.52 -3.44
N SER A 56 8.65 10.62 -3.29
CA SER A 56 9.36 10.92 -2.04
C SER A 56 8.37 11.11 -0.88
N LYS A 57 8.86 11.00 0.36
CA LYS A 57 8.04 11.26 1.55
C LYS A 57 7.54 12.71 1.55
N GLU A 58 8.40 13.64 1.16
CA GLU A 58 8.09 15.06 1.10
C GLU A 58 7.00 15.36 0.06
N ASP A 59 7.06 14.71 -1.11
CA ASP A 59 6.02 14.85 -2.14
C ASP A 59 4.69 14.24 -1.69
N LEU A 60 4.72 13.08 -1.03
CA LEU A 60 3.51 12.46 -0.47
C LEU A 60 2.83 13.35 0.57
N GLN A 61 3.63 13.96 1.44
CA GLN A 61 3.12 14.90 2.46
C GLN A 61 2.54 16.15 1.83
N ARG A 62 3.14 16.67 0.75
CA ARG A 62 2.64 17.87 0.08
C ARG A 62 1.34 17.63 -0.70
N GLU A 63 1.17 16.43 -1.25
CA GLU A 63 0.10 16.17 -2.22
C GLU A 63 -1.11 15.41 -1.64
N LEU A 64 -0.94 14.67 -0.55
CA LEU A 64 -1.96 13.76 -0.01
C LEU A 64 -2.30 13.98 1.48
N LEU A 65 -1.61 14.89 2.19
CA LEU A 65 -1.82 15.24 3.60
C LEU A 65 -1.95 16.75 3.77
#